data_AF-A0A9E2DDK8-F1
#
_entry.id   AF-A0A9E2DDK8-F1
#
_cell.length_a   1.000
_cell.length_b   1.000
_cell.length_c   1.000
_cell.angle_alpha   90.00
_cell.angle_beta   90.00
_cell.angle_gamma   90.00
#
_symmetry.space_group_name_H-M   'P 1'
#
loop_
_entity.id
_entity.type
_entity.pdbx_description
1 polymer ?
#
loop_
_entity_poly.entity_id
_entity_poly.type
_entity_poly.pdbx_seq_one_letter_code
_entity_poly.pdbx_strand_id
1 'polypeptide(L)'
;MPMDTMDRAGFSRAQRPGDLGLPTVIQRLISRGLVLAWLLGATPWVQAAESVWVSSGMAKARIITPASGIVSGEALDVGVELELPEGWHTYWRNPGDSGEPVSLTWSGQGLKSSSKIRWPIPDRIPYGPLVNLGYKESVLLTQRLAFENLVGVDAIELTVSGRWLVCEAVCIPETKVMTLTLPVVKQAAVNPELKVRFDQLPLPQRAAGISETRWLSQTDLEIRLNFPGIDLSRLDGLYFLPFEEGVLDLTVAPTAVVEADQIVLGVGFEDASRARYDGLLWFQEWVNGERVTAAFMIEVPSPNDNSGGLAFLQAILMALLGGMILNLMPCVFPVLSIKVLGLMAEAGGSQQAQRQQGWWYTCGVIASFVLIALVLMVLRAVGEQIGWGFQLQSPVVVALLAILFLLLGLNLSGFYTIGSGISVNVGPEKGRLGALSSGVLAVVIAAPCTAPFMGAALGYALVQPPLIGLTVFASLGLGMALPMLLLSYSPGLLAVLPRPGAWMNRFK
;
A
#
# COMPACT_ATOMS: atom_id res chain seq x y z
N MET A 1 97.50 22.39 -55.62
CA MET A 1 98.14 21.81 -56.82
C MET A 1 99.41 21.09 -56.37
N PRO A 2 99.74 19.89 -56.88
CA PRO A 2 99.09 19.03 -57.89
C PRO A 2 98.38 17.83 -57.20
N MET A 3 97.37 17.11 -57.71
CA MET A 3 97.00 16.55 -59.01
C MET A 3 97.75 15.25 -59.38
N ASP A 4 96.94 14.24 -59.75
CA ASP A 4 97.22 12.89 -60.27
C ASP A 4 97.33 11.73 -59.27
N THR A 5 96.74 10.54 -59.46
CA THR A 5 95.69 9.89 -60.31
C THR A 5 95.68 8.41 -59.86
N MET A 6 94.53 7.71 -59.97
CA MET A 6 94.38 6.22 -60.07
C MET A 6 95.01 5.34 -58.94
N ASP A 7 94.46 4.22 -58.47
CA ASP A 7 93.45 3.31 -58.97
C ASP A 7 92.91 2.43 -57.82
N ARG A 8 91.84 1.68 -58.10
CA ARG A 8 91.12 0.76 -57.21
C ARG A 8 92.00 -0.36 -56.62
N ALA A 9 91.95 -0.56 -55.29
CA ALA A 9 91.90 -1.89 -54.66
C ALA A 9 91.60 -1.81 -53.15
N GLY A 10 90.53 -2.49 -52.73
CA GLY A 10 90.33 -3.05 -51.38
C GLY A 10 90.16 -2.05 -50.22
N PHE A 11 88.97 -2.01 -49.62
CA PHE A 11 88.76 -2.36 -48.20
C PHE A 11 87.31 -2.09 -47.77
N SER A 12 86.70 -3.13 -47.19
CA SER A 12 85.76 -3.06 -46.07
C SER A 12 84.50 -2.19 -46.19
N ARG A 13 83.35 -2.85 -46.39
CA ARG A 13 82.16 -2.47 -45.63
C ARG A 13 81.35 -3.69 -45.20
N ALA A 14 81.39 -3.91 -43.89
CA ALA A 14 80.58 -4.88 -43.17
C ALA A 14 79.08 -4.67 -43.45
N GLN A 15 78.42 -5.78 -43.79
CA GLN A 15 76.98 -5.94 -43.57
C GLN A 15 76.72 -5.88 -42.06
N ARG A 16 75.79 -5.02 -41.62
CA ARG A 16 75.13 -5.18 -40.33
C ARG A 16 73.75 -5.81 -40.54
N PRO A 17 73.32 -6.72 -39.64
CA PRO A 17 72.23 -7.63 -39.88
C PRO A 17 70.91 -7.17 -39.25
N GLY A 18 69.80 -7.59 -39.85
CA GLY A 18 68.64 -8.05 -39.10
C GLY A 18 67.45 -7.09 -39.00
N ASP A 19 66.62 -7.10 -40.03
CA ASP A 19 65.16 -7.04 -39.87
C ASP A 19 64.73 -8.19 -38.93
N LEU A 20 64.43 -7.88 -37.67
CA LEU A 20 63.67 -8.76 -36.79
C LEU A 20 62.21 -8.34 -36.85
N GLY A 21 61.55 -8.76 -37.94
CA GLY A 21 60.10 -8.74 -38.04
C GLY A 21 59.51 -9.64 -36.96
N LEU A 22 58.96 -9.05 -35.90
CA LEU A 22 58.11 -9.77 -34.97
C LEU A 22 56.96 -10.39 -35.79
N PRO A 23 56.74 -11.73 -35.70
CA PRO A 23 55.73 -12.39 -36.51
C PRO A 23 54.37 -11.78 -36.20
N THR A 24 53.60 -11.47 -37.26
CA THR A 24 52.27 -10.86 -37.23
C THR A 24 51.27 -11.54 -36.28
N VAL A 25 51.55 -12.78 -35.87
CA VAL A 25 50.82 -13.54 -34.85
C VAL A 25 51.00 -12.96 -33.43
N ILE A 26 52.20 -12.52 -33.06
CA ILE A 26 52.47 -11.91 -31.73
C ILE A 26 51.79 -10.55 -31.62
N GLN A 27 51.82 -9.76 -32.70
CA GLN A 27 51.15 -8.46 -32.74
C GLN A 27 49.62 -8.60 -32.66
N ARG A 28 49.05 -9.66 -33.25
CA ARG A 28 47.62 -10.02 -33.12
C ARG A 28 47.26 -10.60 -31.75
N LEU A 29 48.17 -11.31 -31.09
CA LEU A 29 47.96 -11.81 -29.72
C LEU A 29 48.04 -10.68 -28.69
N ILE A 30 48.95 -9.72 -28.86
CA ILE A 30 49.06 -8.54 -28.00
C ILE A 30 47.84 -7.64 -28.19
N SER A 31 47.39 -7.39 -29.42
CA SER A 31 46.19 -6.57 -29.66
C SER A 31 44.90 -7.27 -29.20
N ARG A 32 44.77 -8.59 -29.38
CA ARG A 32 43.66 -9.37 -28.81
C ARG A 32 43.70 -9.46 -27.29
N GLY A 33 44.90 -9.56 -26.70
CA GLY A 33 45.10 -9.53 -25.25
C GLY A 33 44.76 -8.18 -24.64
N LEU A 34 45.12 -7.07 -25.31
CA LEU A 34 44.73 -5.72 -24.93
C LEU A 34 43.22 -5.49 -25.06
N VAL A 35 42.58 -6.01 -26.12
CA VAL A 35 41.12 -5.92 -26.29
C VAL A 35 40.39 -6.80 -25.26
N LEU A 36 40.90 -7.99 -24.93
CA LEU A 36 40.34 -8.82 -23.84
C LEU A 36 40.54 -8.16 -22.47
N ALA A 37 41.69 -7.53 -22.21
CA ALA A 37 41.96 -6.78 -20.97
C ALA A 37 41.10 -5.51 -20.87
N TRP A 38 40.76 -4.87 -21.99
CA TRP A 38 39.81 -3.75 -22.03
C TRP A 38 38.35 -4.21 -21.83
N LEU A 39 37.99 -5.37 -22.40
CA LEU A 39 36.67 -6.00 -22.18
C LEU A 39 36.49 -6.56 -20.76
N LEU A 40 37.57 -6.98 -20.10
CA LEU A 40 37.56 -7.43 -18.70
C LEU A 40 37.76 -6.27 -17.69
N GLY A 41 38.33 -5.14 -18.12
CA GLY A 41 38.59 -3.97 -17.28
C GLY A 41 37.45 -2.93 -17.24
N ALA A 42 36.39 -3.12 -18.03
CA ALA A 42 35.28 -2.17 -18.16
C ALA A 42 33.93 -2.72 -17.65
N THR A 43 33.92 -3.70 -16.76
CA THR A 43 32.76 -3.87 -15.88
C THR A 43 32.81 -2.74 -14.87
N PRO A 44 31.88 -1.76 -14.89
CA PRO A 44 31.82 -0.79 -13.81
C PRO A 44 31.65 -1.60 -12.53
N TRP A 45 32.65 -1.50 -11.65
CA TRP A 45 32.51 -2.00 -10.30
C TRP A 45 31.34 -1.23 -9.71
N VAL A 46 30.18 -1.89 -9.60
CA VAL A 46 29.01 -1.37 -8.90
C VAL A 46 29.42 -1.30 -7.43
N GLN A 47 30.03 -0.18 -7.05
CA GLN A 47 30.32 0.10 -5.65
C GLN A 47 28.97 0.33 -4.97
N ALA A 48 28.60 -0.59 -4.07
CA ALA A 48 27.64 -0.26 -3.04
C ALA A 48 28.12 1.00 -2.31
N ALA A 49 27.17 1.88 -1.97
CA ALA A 49 27.49 3.08 -1.24
C ALA A 49 27.26 2.82 0.25
N GLU A 50 28.36 2.53 0.94
CA GLU A 50 28.42 2.47 2.39
C GLU A 50 29.34 3.59 2.89
N SER A 51 29.00 4.22 4.01
CA SER A 51 29.94 5.11 4.67
C SER A 51 31.00 4.28 5.39
N VAL A 52 32.13 4.91 5.70
CA VAL A 52 33.08 4.34 6.65
C VAL A 52 32.39 4.17 8.01
N TRP A 53 32.73 3.10 8.73
CA TRP A 53 32.34 2.93 10.11
C TRP A 53 32.87 4.08 10.96
N VAL A 54 31.98 4.68 11.74
CA VAL A 54 32.35 5.72 12.68
C VAL A 54 32.08 5.23 14.10
N SER A 55 33.11 5.20 14.94
CA SER A 55 32.95 4.90 16.36
C SER A 55 32.30 6.09 17.08
N SER A 56 31.25 5.81 17.84
CA SER A 56 30.52 6.77 18.67
C SER A 56 30.86 6.66 20.17
N GLY A 57 31.79 5.78 20.51
CA GLY A 57 32.10 5.37 21.88
C GLY A 57 32.07 3.85 21.96
N MET A 58 31.02 3.32 22.56
CA MET A 58 30.75 1.89 22.69
C MET A 58 30.22 1.28 21.40
N ALA A 59 29.38 2.00 20.65
CA ALA A 59 28.87 1.52 19.37
C ALA A 59 29.72 1.97 18.17
N LYS A 60 29.59 1.23 17.07
CA LYS A 60 29.98 1.69 15.73
C LYS A 60 28.72 1.92 14.92
N ALA A 61 28.76 2.94 14.07
CA ALA A 61 27.65 3.27 13.20
C ALA A 61 28.13 3.51 11.77
N ARG A 62 27.33 3.15 10.77
CA ARG A 62 27.53 3.54 9.37
C ARG A 62 26.22 3.75 8.64
N ILE A 63 26.27 4.51 7.56
CA ILE A 63 25.19 4.63 6.58
C ILE A 63 25.38 3.52 5.54
N ILE A 64 24.30 2.84 5.18
CA ILE A 64 24.27 1.90 4.06
C ILE A 64 23.08 2.19 3.14
N THR A 65 23.26 1.97 1.84
CA THR A 65 22.16 1.95 0.86
C THR A 65 22.43 0.92 -0.23
N PRO A 66 21.41 0.17 -0.68
CA PRO A 66 21.56 -0.74 -1.80
C PRO A 66 21.71 -0.01 -3.14
N ALA A 67 21.39 1.29 -3.23
CA ALA A 67 21.46 2.03 -4.48
C ALA A 67 22.86 2.63 -4.72
N SER A 68 23.30 2.62 -5.98
CA SER A 68 24.59 3.22 -6.39
C SER A 68 24.56 4.75 -6.52
N GLY A 69 23.40 5.39 -6.36
CA GLY A 69 23.21 6.83 -6.55
C GLY A 69 21.76 7.26 -6.32
N ILE A 70 21.53 8.58 -6.36
CA ILE A 70 20.22 9.20 -6.14
C ILE A 70 19.55 9.48 -7.49
N VAL A 71 18.30 9.05 -7.64
CA VAL A 71 17.47 9.35 -8.81
C VAL A 71 16.41 10.39 -8.42
N SER A 72 16.33 11.48 -9.17
CA SER A 72 15.36 12.55 -8.89
C SER A 72 13.93 12.06 -9.02
N GLY A 73 13.11 12.26 -7.98
CA GLY A 73 11.71 11.82 -7.93
C GLY A 73 11.49 10.37 -7.49
N GLU A 74 12.55 9.59 -7.27
CA GLU A 74 12.47 8.27 -6.66
C GLU A 74 12.88 8.33 -5.18
N ALA A 75 12.30 7.45 -4.36
CA ALA A 75 12.68 7.33 -2.96
C ALA A 75 13.94 6.47 -2.84
N LEU A 76 14.96 7.00 -2.19
CA LEU A 76 16.18 6.28 -1.84
C LEU A 76 15.95 5.48 -0.54
N ASP A 77 16.09 4.16 -0.58
CA ASP A 77 16.17 3.35 0.63
C ASP A 77 17.58 3.52 1.24
N VAL A 78 17.62 3.98 2.48
CA VAL A 78 18.85 4.14 3.28
C VAL A 78 18.69 3.48 4.63
N GLY A 79 19.80 3.13 5.27
CA GLY A 79 19.81 2.62 6.62
C GLY A 79 20.99 3.14 7.41
N VAL A 80 20.79 3.21 8.73
CA VAL A 80 21.89 3.32 9.69
C VAL A 80 22.05 1.96 10.34
N GLU A 81 23.23 1.38 10.14
CA GLU A 81 23.63 0.14 10.79
C GLU A 81 24.39 0.49 12.07
N LEU A 82 23.94 -0.06 13.19
CA LEU A 82 24.58 0.04 14.49
C LEU A 82 25.15 -1.33 14.87
N GLU A 83 26.41 -1.35 15.29
CA GLU A 83 27.10 -2.51 15.86
C GLU A 83 27.44 -2.20 17.31
N LEU A 84 27.05 -3.11 18.20
CA LEU A 84 27.13 -2.99 19.65
C LEU A 84 28.04 -4.12 20.18
N PRO A 85 28.81 -3.88 21.25
CA PRO A 85 29.56 -4.94 21.91
C PRO A 85 28.63 -6.02 22.50
N GLU A 86 29.15 -7.23 22.69
CA GLU A 86 28.43 -8.31 23.35
C GLU A 86 27.93 -7.88 24.74
N GLY A 87 26.68 -8.22 25.07
CA GLY A 87 26.02 -7.82 26.31
C GLY A 87 25.38 -6.41 26.30
N TRP A 88 25.71 -5.58 25.31
CA TRP A 88 25.15 -4.23 25.18
C TRP A 88 23.93 -4.21 24.25
N HIS A 89 23.02 -3.28 24.51
CA HIS A 89 21.83 -3.07 23.69
C HIS A 89 21.54 -1.59 23.43
N THR A 90 20.79 -1.35 22.36
CA THR A 90 20.12 -0.06 22.09
C THR A 90 18.61 -0.25 22.04
N TYR A 91 17.84 0.82 21.88
CA TYR A 91 16.41 0.80 22.12
C TYR A 91 15.55 0.88 20.86
N TRP A 92 14.38 0.28 20.98
CA TRP A 92 13.30 0.37 20.01
C TRP A 92 12.55 1.71 20.13
N ARG A 93 11.55 1.94 19.26
CA ARG A 93 10.67 3.12 19.31
C ARG A 93 10.03 3.37 20.67
N ASN A 94 9.67 2.28 21.35
CA ASN A 94 9.27 2.26 22.74
C ASN A 94 10.44 1.56 23.45
N PRO A 95 11.23 2.26 24.27
CA PRO A 95 12.39 1.69 24.95
C PRO A 95 12.01 0.70 26.07
N GLY A 96 10.74 0.66 26.47
CA GLY A 96 10.26 -0.09 27.63
C GLY A 96 10.34 0.74 28.91
N ASP A 97 10.66 0.10 30.04
CA ASP A 97 10.60 0.77 31.36
C ASP A 97 11.74 1.77 31.57
N SER A 98 12.81 1.68 30.79
CA SER A 98 13.94 2.61 30.84
C SER A 98 14.59 2.78 29.47
N GLY A 99 15.23 3.91 29.25
CA GLY A 99 15.98 4.20 28.03
C GLY A 99 15.33 5.27 27.14
N GLU A 100 15.75 5.31 25.88
CA GLU A 100 15.27 6.28 24.91
C GLU A 100 15.44 5.76 23.47
N PRO A 101 14.45 5.95 22.58
CA PRO A 101 14.52 5.45 21.22
C PRO A 101 15.66 6.07 20.39
N VAL A 102 16.17 5.29 19.43
CA VAL A 102 17.11 5.81 18.42
C VAL A 102 16.44 6.90 17.58
N SER A 103 17.11 8.05 17.47
CA SER A 103 16.70 9.19 16.66
C SER A 103 17.68 9.43 15.52
N LEU A 104 17.17 9.54 14.30
CA LEU A 104 17.95 9.77 13.09
C LEU A 104 17.42 11.00 12.36
N THR A 105 18.24 12.04 12.20
CA THR A 105 17.89 13.27 11.48
C THR A 105 18.76 13.42 10.25
N TRP A 106 18.14 13.32 9.07
CA TRP A 106 18.82 13.41 7.78
C TRP A 106 18.85 14.84 7.25
N SER A 107 19.95 15.20 6.60
CA SER A 107 20.10 16.42 5.83
C SER A 107 20.91 16.17 4.56
N GLY A 108 20.66 16.97 3.53
CA GLY A 108 21.33 16.86 2.24
C GLY A 108 20.71 17.81 1.23
N GLN A 109 21.46 18.17 0.19
CA GLN A 109 20.96 19.04 -0.87
C GLN A 109 19.76 18.37 -1.57
N GLY A 110 18.66 19.11 -1.72
CA GLY A 110 17.46 18.61 -2.40
C GLY A 110 16.64 17.58 -1.62
N LEU A 111 17.00 17.26 -0.37
CA LEU A 111 16.21 16.39 0.49
C LEU A 111 14.90 17.09 0.89
N LYS A 112 13.76 16.50 0.50
CA LYS A 112 12.43 17.06 0.79
C LYS A 112 11.81 16.44 2.02
N SER A 113 11.92 15.12 2.17
CA SER A 113 11.33 14.39 3.27
C SER A 113 12.07 13.08 3.55
N SER A 114 12.00 12.67 4.81
CA SER A 114 12.39 11.36 5.30
C SER A 114 11.16 10.65 5.86
N SER A 115 11.02 9.35 5.57
CA SER A 115 10.02 8.52 6.24
C SER A 115 10.37 8.34 7.72
N LYS A 116 9.41 7.89 8.53
CA LYS A 116 9.74 7.34 9.86
C LYS A 116 10.69 6.14 9.72
N ILE A 117 11.44 5.85 10.79
CA ILE A 117 12.24 4.63 10.90
C ILE A 117 11.32 3.42 10.76
N ARG A 118 11.68 2.52 9.85
CA ARG A 118 11.08 1.19 9.75
C ARG A 118 11.75 0.31 10.79
N TRP A 119 11.10 0.23 11.94
CA TRP A 119 11.63 -0.50 13.09
C TRP A 119 11.51 -2.01 12.88
N PRO A 120 12.64 -2.75 12.88
CA PRO A 120 12.61 -4.21 12.98
C PRO A 120 11.95 -4.67 14.28
N ILE A 121 11.52 -5.92 14.32
CA ILE A 121 10.95 -6.55 15.51
C ILE A 121 11.99 -6.46 16.65
N PRO A 122 11.65 -5.86 17.80
CA PRO A 122 12.59 -5.72 18.91
C PRO A 122 12.72 -7.02 19.70
N ASP A 123 13.80 -7.11 20.46
CA ASP A 123 13.94 -8.06 21.56
C ASP A 123 13.28 -7.50 22.82
N ARG A 124 12.67 -8.39 23.61
CA ARG A 124 12.30 -8.12 25.00
C ARG A 124 13.51 -8.42 25.89
N ILE A 125 14.00 -7.42 26.62
CA ILE A 125 15.25 -7.46 27.38
C ILE A 125 14.95 -7.22 28.87
N PRO A 126 14.71 -8.28 29.67
CA PRO A 126 14.56 -8.15 31.11
C PRO A 126 15.87 -7.70 31.77
N TYR A 127 15.79 -6.71 32.66
CA TYR A 127 16.91 -6.21 33.46
C TYR A 127 16.45 -5.93 34.90
N GLY A 128 16.74 -6.87 35.81
CA GLY A 128 16.27 -6.79 37.19
C GLY A 128 14.73 -6.75 37.24
N PRO A 129 14.12 -5.73 37.87
CA PRO A 129 12.66 -5.56 37.89
C PRO A 129 12.10 -4.85 36.65
N LEU A 130 12.94 -4.48 35.68
CA LEU A 130 12.56 -3.71 34.49
C LEU A 130 12.59 -4.58 33.24
N VAL A 131 11.85 -4.18 32.22
CA VAL A 131 11.84 -4.77 30.90
C VAL A 131 12.03 -3.68 29.87
N ASN A 132 13.15 -3.77 29.14
CA ASN A 132 13.46 -2.88 28.03
C ASN A 132 13.14 -3.56 26.70
N LEU A 133 12.85 -2.76 25.67
CA LEU A 133 12.60 -3.23 24.32
C LEU A 133 13.64 -2.63 23.38
N GLY A 134 14.34 -3.47 22.64
CA GLY A 134 15.53 -3.01 21.95
C GLY A 134 16.20 -4.03 21.04
N TYR A 135 17.49 -3.82 20.81
CA TYR A 135 18.30 -4.64 19.92
C TYR A 135 19.66 -4.89 20.55
N LYS A 136 20.11 -6.13 20.51
CA LYS A 136 21.44 -6.57 20.95
C LYS A 136 22.35 -6.74 19.73
N GLU A 137 23.67 -6.61 19.94
CA GLU A 137 24.74 -6.88 18.96
C GLU A 137 24.72 -6.03 17.68
N SER A 138 23.65 -6.05 16.89
CA SER A 138 23.52 -5.19 15.73
C SER A 138 22.07 -4.88 15.37
N VAL A 139 21.85 -3.72 14.76
CA VAL A 139 20.55 -3.38 14.17
C VAL A 139 20.72 -2.51 12.94
N LEU A 140 19.91 -2.80 11.92
CA LEU A 140 19.79 -1.98 10.72
C LEU A 140 18.46 -1.21 10.74
N LEU A 141 18.54 0.10 10.96
CA LEU A 141 17.38 1.00 11.01
C LEU A 141 17.21 1.71 9.68
N THR A 142 16.15 1.38 8.94
CA THR A 142 15.97 1.87 7.56
C THR A 142 14.90 2.93 7.42
N GLN A 143 15.12 3.84 6.46
CA GLN A 143 14.21 4.94 6.09
C GLN A 143 14.20 5.11 4.57
N ARG A 144 13.17 5.78 4.06
CA ARG A 144 13.10 6.26 2.68
C ARG A 144 13.29 7.75 2.64
N LEU A 145 14.20 8.21 1.79
CA LEU A 145 14.48 9.62 1.56
C LEU A 145 13.97 10.02 0.18
N ALA A 146 13.22 11.12 0.09
CA ALA A 146 12.74 11.66 -1.17
C ALA A 146 13.50 12.94 -1.53
N PHE A 147 13.98 13.01 -2.77
CA PHE A 147 14.76 14.14 -3.29
C PHE A 147 14.05 14.79 -4.49
N GLU A 148 14.12 16.12 -4.59
CA GLU A 148 13.57 16.91 -5.70
C GLU A 148 14.57 17.98 -6.17
N ASN A 149 14.38 18.46 -7.40
CA ASN A 149 15.15 19.56 -7.99
C ASN A 149 16.67 19.33 -8.08
N LEU A 150 17.08 18.13 -8.49
CA LEU A 150 18.49 17.74 -8.62
C LEU A 150 19.14 18.14 -9.96
N VAL A 151 18.61 19.15 -10.65
CA VAL A 151 19.10 19.56 -11.97
C VAL A 151 20.47 20.23 -11.83
N GLY A 152 21.49 19.70 -12.51
CA GLY A 152 22.86 20.22 -12.48
C GLY A 152 23.63 19.89 -11.20
N VAL A 153 23.13 18.96 -10.38
CA VAL A 153 23.83 18.43 -9.21
C VAL A 153 24.49 17.12 -9.62
N ASP A 154 25.82 17.02 -9.50
CA ASP A 154 26.56 15.81 -9.88
C ASP A 154 26.59 14.78 -8.74
N ALA A 155 26.71 15.25 -7.49
CA ALA A 155 26.72 14.42 -6.30
C ALA A 155 26.13 15.16 -5.10
N ILE A 156 25.55 14.41 -4.17
CA ILE A 156 24.96 14.91 -2.94
C ILE A 156 25.69 14.27 -1.77
N GLU A 157 26.15 15.09 -0.84
CA GLU A 157 26.59 14.64 0.47
C GLU A 157 25.37 14.46 1.37
N LEU A 158 25.04 13.21 1.66
CA LEU A 158 23.98 12.85 2.58
C LEU A 158 24.57 12.80 4.00
N THR A 159 24.00 13.60 4.91
CA THR A 159 24.42 13.66 6.31
C THR A 159 23.30 13.12 7.20
N VAL A 160 23.65 12.33 8.21
CA VAL A 160 22.72 11.94 9.29
C VAL A 160 23.33 12.28 10.63
N SER A 161 22.56 13.01 11.45
CA SER A 161 22.81 13.15 12.88
C SER A 161 22.00 12.09 13.60
N GLY A 162 22.68 11.10 14.15
CA GLY A 162 22.08 10.02 14.92
C GLY A 162 22.34 10.18 16.40
N ARG A 163 21.33 9.89 17.21
CA ARG A 163 21.38 9.90 18.67
C ARG A 163 20.73 8.63 19.21
N TRP A 164 21.41 7.95 20.13
CA TRP A 164 20.94 6.70 20.72
C TRP A 164 21.55 6.52 22.11
N LEU A 165 20.94 5.62 22.89
CA LEU A 165 21.56 5.10 24.11
C LEU A 165 22.17 3.72 23.84
N VAL A 166 23.31 3.45 24.46
CA VAL A 166 23.96 2.13 24.51
C VAL A 166 24.01 1.71 25.97
N CYS A 167 23.36 0.60 26.32
CA CYS A 167 23.21 0.18 27.71
C CYS A 167 23.65 -1.26 27.97
N GLU A 168 24.24 -1.46 29.14
CA GLU A 168 24.47 -2.77 29.76
C GLU A 168 23.97 -2.70 31.21
N ALA A 169 24.83 -2.29 32.15
CA ALA A 169 24.43 -1.96 33.53
C ALA A 169 24.14 -0.45 33.72
N VAL A 170 24.76 0.37 32.87
CA VAL A 170 24.59 1.83 32.82
C VAL A 170 24.32 2.23 31.37
N CYS A 171 23.48 3.25 31.20
CA CYS A 171 23.15 3.80 29.90
C CYS A 171 24.04 4.98 29.52
N ILE A 172 24.67 4.88 28.35
CA ILE A 172 25.56 5.90 27.82
C ILE A 172 24.88 6.55 26.61
N PRO A 173 24.57 7.87 26.66
CA PRO A 173 24.06 8.59 25.50
C PRO A 173 25.18 8.86 24.51
N GLU A 174 24.94 8.49 23.26
CA GLU A 174 25.87 8.70 22.15
C GLU A 174 25.20 9.52 21.05
N THR A 175 26.00 10.39 20.43
CA THR A 175 25.56 11.19 19.29
C THR A 175 26.65 11.17 18.24
N LYS A 176 26.27 10.89 17.00
CA LYS A 176 27.22 10.84 15.89
C LYS A 176 26.65 11.41 14.60
N VAL A 177 27.50 12.18 13.92
CA VAL A 177 27.25 12.63 12.57
C VAL A 177 28.00 11.71 11.61
N MET A 178 27.30 11.17 10.63
CA MET A 178 27.86 10.34 9.57
C MET A 178 27.52 10.96 8.23
N THR A 179 28.40 10.80 7.25
CA THR A 179 28.22 11.31 5.89
C THR A 179 28.43 10.21 4.85
N LEU A 180 27.66 10.29 3.76
CA LEU A 180 27.77 9.42 2.60
C LEU A 180 27.55 10.26 1.34
N THR A 181 28.53 10.29 0.44
CA THR A 181 28.40 10.99 -0.83
C THR A 181 27.88 10.06 -1.91
N LEU A 182 26.76 10.42 -2.53
CA LEU A 182 26.11 9.67 -3.59
C LEU A 182 26.05 10.49 -4.88
N PRO A 183 26.40 9.91 -6.05
CA PRO A 183 26.20 10.58 -7.32
C PRO A 183 24.70 10.71 -7.65
N VAL A 184 24.33 11.78 -8.35
CA VAL A 184 23.00 11.91 -8.93
C VAL A 184 22.99 11.24 -10.30
N VAL A 185 22.11 10.27 -10.48
CA VAL A 185 22.07 9.41 -11.68
C VAL A 185 20.67 9.38 -12.27
N LYS A 186 20.57 9.11 -13.57
CA LYS A 186 19.26 8.90 -14.23
C LYS A 186 18.63 7.56 -13.85
N GLN A 187 19.47 6.58 -13.52
CA GLN A 187 19.07 5.25 -13.11
C GLN A 187 20.13 4.71 -12.15
N ALA A 188 19.70 4.29 -10.97
CA ALA A 188 20.60 3.69 -9.97
C ALA A 188 20.74 2.18 -10.22
N ALA A 189 21.97 1.68 -10.18
CA ALA A 189 22.21 0.25 -10.04
C ALA A 189 21.92 -0.16 -8.60
N VAL A 190 21.43 -1.37 -8.40
CA VAL A 190 21.11 -1.92 -7.08
C VAL A 190 22.13 -3.01 -6.74
N ASN A 191 22.80 -2.87 -5.59
CA ASN A 191 23.63 -3.93 -5.04
C ASN A 191 22.73 -5.06 -4.51
N PRO A 192 22.81 -6.28 -5.04
CA PRO A 192 21.91 -7.37 -4.67
C PRO A 192 22.10 -7.84 -3.22
N GLU A 193 23.32 -7.82 -2.69
CA GLU A 193 23.61 -8.26 -1.31
C GLU A 193 22.98 -7.31 -0.30
N LEU A 194 23.19 -6.00 -0.46
CA LEU A 194 22.54 -5.01 0.40
C LEU A 194 21.03 -4.99 0.22
N LYS A 195 20.53 -5.21 -1.00
CA LYS A 195 19.08 -5.26 -1.25
C LYS A 195 18.43 -6.40 -0.48
N VAL A 196 19.08 -7.58 -0.45
CA VAL A 196 18.61 -8.72 0.35
C VAL A 196 18.56 -8.36 1.84
N ARG A 197 19.58 -7.68 2.39
CA ARG A 197 19.57 -7.22 3.79
C ARG A 197 18.39 -6.30 4.10
N PHE A 198 18.02 -5.41 3.18
CA PHE A 198 16.87 -4.51 3.35
C PHE A 198 15.52 -5.25 3.21
N ASP A 199 15.43 -6.20 2.29
CA ASP A 199 14.21 -6.98 2.04
C ASP A 199 13.92 -8.01 3.13
N GLN A 200 14.98 -8.55 3.75
CA GLN A 200 14.89 -9.54 4.81
C GLN A 200 14.87 -8.93 6.22
N LEU A 201 14.72 -7.61 6.33
CA LEU A 201 14.53 -6.98 7.63
C LEU A 201 13.31 -7.63 8.32
N PRO A 202 13.45 -8.08 9.57
CA PRO A 202 12.34 -8.69 10.30
C PRO A 202 11.38 -7.59 10.72
N LEU A 203 10.55 -7.11 9.79
CA LEU A 203 9.54 -6.08 10.04
C LEU A 203 8.23 -6.73 10.53
N PRO A 204 7.51 -6.11 11.46
CA PRO A 204 6.24 -6.64 11.93
C PRO A 204 5.20 -6.67 10.79
N GLN A 205 4.49 -7.79 10.65
CA GLN A 205 3.43 -7.96 9.66
C GLN A 205 2.08 -7.51 10.23
N ARG A 206 1.13 -7.08 9.39
CA ARG A 206 -0.22 -6.73 9.86
C ARG A 206 -1.05 -7.99 10.15
N ALA A 207 -1.70 -8.05 11.30
CA ALA A 207 -2.60 -9.15 11.70
C ALA A 207 -4.02 -9.06 11.08
N ALA A 208 -4.16 -8.55 9.86
CA ALA A 208 -5.47 -8.29 9.27
C ALA A 208 -6.23 -9.60 9.01
N GLY A 209 -7.41 -9.76 9.63
CA GLY A 209 -8.27 -10.92 9.45
C GLY A 209 -7.96 -12.14 10.36
N ILE A 210 -6.93 -12.05 11.19
CA ILE A 210 -6.52 -13.12 12.14
C ILE A 210 -6.58 -12.66 13.61
N SER A 211 -6.96 -11.40 13.87
CA SER A 211 -7.08 -10.86 15.22
C SER A 211 -8.38 -10.07 15.40
N GLU A 212 -9.00 -10.23 16.56
CA GLU A 212 -10.14 -9.45 17.05
C GLU A 212 -9.80 -8.89 18.42
N THR A 213 -10.12 -7.62 18.67
CA THR A 213 -9.84 -6.95 19.93
C THR A 213 -11.14 -6.55 20.60
N ARG A 214 -11.25 -6.81 21.89
CA ARG A 214 -12.44 -6.50 22.69
C ARG A 214 -12.03 -5.95 24.05
N TRP A 215 -12.51 -4.77 24.38
CA TRP A 215 -12.38 -4.23 25.73
C TRP A 215 -13.32 -4.95 26.69
N LEU A 216 -12.77 -5.51 27.77
CA LEU A 216 -13.53 -6.09 28.88
C LEU A 216 -13.86 -5.03 29.93
N SER A 217 -12.95 -4.07 30.11
CA SER A 217 -13.10 -2.89 30.96
C SER A 217 -12.43 -1.67 30.30
N GLN A 218 -12.31 -0.55 31.00
CA GLN A 218 -11.58 0.62 30.48
C GLN A 218 -10.07 0.37 30.38
N THR A 219 -9.54 -0.59 31.14
CA THR A 219 -8.12 -0.92 31.23
C THR A 219 -7.81 -2.31 30.68
N ASP A 220 -8.77 -3.22 30.69
CA ASP A 220 -8.53 -4.62 30.31
C ASP A 220 -8.98 -4.87 28.87
N LEU A 221 -8.01 -5.28 28.04
CA LEU A 221 -8.21 -5.66 26.66
C LEU A 221 -8.06 -7.17 26.50
N GLU A 222 -9.00 -7.76 25.79
CA GLU A 222 -8.92 -9.11 25.28
C GLU A 222 -8.54 -9.08 23.80
N ILE A 223 -7.45 -9.75 23.44
CA ILE A 223 -7.01 -9.95 22.06
C ILE A 223 -7.24 -11.42 21.71
N ARG A 224 -8.20 -11.67 20.81
CA ARG A 224 -8.48 -13.01 20.28
C ARG A 224 -7.74 -13.19 18.97
N LEU A 225 -6.97 -14.26 18.87
CA LEU A 225 -6.15 -14.56 17.72
C LEU A 225 -6.64 -15.87 17.09
N ASN A 226 -7.03 -15.78 15.84
CA ASN A 226 -7.45 -16.92 15.02
C ASN A 226 -6.25 -17.41 14.21
N PHE A 227 -5.41 -18.21 14.85
CA PHE A 227 -4.26 -18.84 14.22
C PHE A 227 -4.51 -20.35 14.04
N PRO A 228 -4.97 -20.78 12.85
CA PRO A 228 -5.16 -22.20 12.61
C PRO A 228 -3.81 -22.94 12.75
N GLY A 229 -3.74 -23.88 13.69
CA GLY A 229 -2.57 -24.76 13.87
C GLY A 229 -1.45 -24.25 14.78
N ILE A 230 -1.64 -23.18 15.55
CA ILE A 230 -0.68 -22.82 16.61
C ILE A 230 -0.89 -23.69 17.83
N ASP A 231 0.15 -24.43 18.19
CA ASP A 231 0.26 -25.16 19.45
C ASP A 231 0.96 -24.26 20.48
N LEU A 232 0.24 -23.84 21.53
CA LEU A 232 0.83 -23.02 22.60
C LEU A 232 2.04 -23.67 23.26
N SER A 233 2.16 -25.00 23.23
CA SER A 233 3.31 -25.70 23.80
C SER A 233 4.63 -25.41 23.06
N ARG A 234 4.55 -24.90 21.82
CA ARG A 234 5.71 -24.50 21.01
C ARG A 234 6.14 -23.06 21.24
N LEU A 235 5.31 -22.25 21.92
CA LEU A 235 5.60 -20.86 22.22
C LEU A 235 6.44 -20.74 23.49
N ASP A 236 7.56 -20.04 23.39
CA ASP A 236 8.49 -19.72 24.49
C ASP A 236 8.26 -18.29 25.05
N GLY A 237 7.12 -17.68 24.68
CA GLY A 237 6.71 -16.36 25.13
C GLY A 237 5.67 -15.75 24.19
N LEU A 238 4.67 -15.09 24.76
CA LEU A 238 3.63 -14.34 24.04
C LEU A 238 3.36 -13.06 24.81
N TYR A 239 3.69 -11.92 24.21
CA TYR A 239 3.63 -10.61 24.86
C TYR A 239 2.98 -9.58 23.93
N PHE A 240 2.27 -8.62 24.53
CA PHE A 240 1.86 -7.42 23.83
C PHE A 240 2.88 -6.31 24.11
N LEU A 241 3.53 -5.81 23.06
CA LEU A 241 4.51 -4.73 23.15
C LEU A 241 3.86 -3.44 22.64
N PRO A 242 3.46 -2.50 23.51
CA PRO A 242 2.82 -1.27 23.09
C PRO A 242 3.80 -0.40 22.31
N PHE A 243 3.25 0.41 21.44
CA PHE A 243 4.01 1.36 20.65
C PHE A 243 4.35 2.67 21.36
N GLU A 244 3.60 2.98 22.41
CA GLU A 244 3.74 4.16 23.25
C GLU A 244 4.27 3.72 24.63
N GLU A 245 5.06 4.59 25.25
CA GLU A 245 5.66 4.37 26.56
C GLU A 245 4.63 4.54 27.70
N GLY A 246 4.81 3.79 28.79
CA GLY A 246 4.02 3.94 30.02
C GLY A 246 2.53 3.59 29.88
N VAL A 247 2.18 2.72 28.94
CA VAL A 247 0.79 2.30 28.69
C VAL A 247 0.48 0.94 29.32
N LEU A 248 1.48 0.08 29.45
CA LEU A 248 1.40 -1.29 29.97
C LEU A 248 2.62 -1.56 30.85
N ASP A 249 2.42 -2.20 31.99
CA ASP A 249 3.51 -2.78 32.78
C ASP A 249 4.09 -4.00 32.04
N LEU A 250 5.29 -3.85 31.48
CA LEU A 250 5.96 -4.88 30.69
C LEU A 250 6.52 -6.03 31.53
N THR A 251 6.56 -5.87 32.85
CA THR A 251 7.06 -6.86 33.81
C THR A 251 6.01 -7.95 34.09
N VAL A 252 4.73 -7.61 33.94
CA VAL A 252 3.60 -8.53 34.13
C VAL A 252 3.41 -9.36 32.86
N ALA A 253 3.54 -10.68 32.99
CA ALA A 253 3.24 -11.59 31.90
C ALA A 253 1.72 -11.57 31.60
N PRO A 254 1.32 -11.45 30.33
CA PRO A 254 -0.10 -11.47 29.99
C PRO A 254 -0.69 -12.87 30.19
N THR A 255 -1.98 -12.93 30.47
CA THR A 255 -2.70 -14.21 30.59
C THR A 255 -3.12 -14.68 29.21
N ALA A 256 -2.62 -15.84 28.77
CA ALA A 256 -3.02 -16.46 27.51
C ALA A 256 -3.78 -17.77 27.78
N VAL A 257 -4.96 -17.93 27.17
CA VAL A 257 -5.78 -19.14 27.26
C VAL A 257 -6.14 -19.60 25.85
N VAL A 258 -6.16 -20.91 25.62
CA VAL A 258 -6.74 -21.48 24.38
C VAL A 258 -8.24 -21.68 24.58
N GLU A 259 -9.05 -20.99 23.81
CA GLU A 259 -10.49 -21.22 23.72
C GLU A 259 -10.83 -21.80 22.35
N ALA A 260 -11.23 -23.08 22.31
CA ALA A 260 -11.48 -23.84 21.09
C ALA A 260 -10.25 -23.89 20.15
N ASP A 261 -10.17 -23.00 19.16
CA ASP A 261 -9.09 -22.90 18.16
C ASP A 261 -8.54 -21.44 18.10
N GLN A 262 -8.77 -20.67 19.16
CA GLN A 262 -8.32 -19.28 19.28
C GLN A 262 -7.44 -19.11 20.51
N ILE A 263 -6.41 -18.29 20.38
CA ILE A 263 -5.60 -17.83 21.51
C ILE A 263 -6.23 -16.54 22.02
N VAL A 264 -6.66 -16.54 23.28
CA VAL A 264 -7.23 -15.38 23.96
C VAL A 264 -6.17 -14.82 24.89
N LEU A 265 -5.67 -13.63 24.57
CA LEU A 265 -4.67 -12.91 25.35
C LEU A 265 -5.33 -11.76 26.11
N GLY A 266 -5.24 -11.80 27.43
CA GLY A 266 -5.63 -10.71 28.31
C GLY A 266 -4.46 -9.75 28.54
N VAL A 267 -4.67 -8.47 28.27
CA VAL A 267 -3.70 -7.38 28.43
C VAL A 267 -4.31 -6.30 29.31
N GLY A 268 -3.69 -5.98 30.44
CA GLY A 268 -4.16 -4.94 31.36
C GLY A 268 -3.36 -3.66 31.20
N PHE A 269 -4.00 -2.58 30.73
CA PHE A 269 -3.38 -1.27 30.55
C PHE A 269 -3.44 -0.43 31.82
N GLU A 270 -2.39 0.36 32.08
CA GLU A 270 -2.33 1.24 33.25
C GLU A 270 -3.13 2.54 33.05
N ASP A 271 -3.18 3.04 31.81
CA ASP A 271 -3.79 4.32 31.47
C ASP A 271 -4.88 4.18 30.40
N ALA A 272 -6.14 4.23 30.82
CA ALA A 272 -7.33 4.15 29.97
C ALA A 272 -7.68 5.46 29.20
N SER A 273 -6.90 6.53 29.39
CA SER A 273 -7.20 7.85 28.82
C SER A 273 -6.55 8.11 27.46
N ARG A 274 -5.80 7.15 26.92
CA ARG A 274 -5.01 7.33 25.70
C ARG A 274 -5.85 7.22 24.43
N ALA A 275 -5.41 7.94 23.40
CA ALA A 275 -6.08 7.99 22.10
C ALA A 275 -5.84 6.72 21.26
N ARG A 276 -4.74 5.99 21.48
CA ARG A 276 -4.39 4.76 20.76
C ARG A 276 -3.62 3.79 21.66
N TYR A 277 -3.88 2.51 21.46
CA TYR A 277 -3.28 1.40 22.20
C TYR A 277 -2.56 0.41 21.27
N ASP A 278 -2.21 0.85 20.06
CA ASP A 278 -1.58 0.01 19.04
C ASP A 278 -0.27 -0.59 19.56
N GLY A 279 0.07 -1.78 19.06
CA GLY A 279 1.29 -2.47 19.49
C GLY A 279 1.64 -3.65 18.62
N LEU A 280 2.62 -4.42 19.10
CA LEU A 280 3.01 -5.69 18.52
C LEU A 280 2.56 -6.83 19.42
N LEU A 281 1.85 -7.79 18.84
CA LEU A 281 1.82 -9.13 19.40
C LEU A 281 3.15 -9.80 19.07
N TRP A 282 4.02 -9.89 20.07
CA TRP A 282 5.35 -10.47 19.98
C TRP A 282 5.34 -11.88 20.54
N PHE A 283 5.97 -12.81 19.85
CA PHE A 283 6.12 -14.17 20.34
C PHE A 283 7.43 -14.81 19.87
N GLN A 284 7.86 -15.79 20.64
CA GLN A 284 8.97 -16.66 20.27
C GLN A 284 8.46 -18.09 20.15
N GLU A 285 8.86 -18.77 19.08
CA GLU A 285 8.59 -20.19 18.92
C GLU A 285 9.87 -20.97 18.63
N TRP A 286 9.85 -22.26 18.95
CA TRP A 286 10.87 -23.20 18.52
C TRP A 286 10.53 -23.77 17.14
N VAL A 287 11.38 -23.49 16.15
CA VAL A 287 11.32 -24.03 14.78
C VAL A 287 12.61 -24.77 14.50
N ASN A 288 12.54 -26.08 14.21
CA ASN A 288 13.71 -26.89 13.85
C ASN A 288 14.88 -26.83 14.87
N GLY A 289 14.60 -26.57 16.15
CA GLY A 289 15.61 -26.44 17.20
C GLY A 289 16.23 -25.04 17.34
N GLU A 290 15.78 -24.06 16.54
CA GLU A 290 16.13 -22.66 16.68
C GLU A 290 14.97 -21.85 17.27
N ARG A 291 15.28 -20.84 18.08
CA ARG A 291 14.30 -19.86 18.57
C ARG A 291 14.09 -18.80 17.50
N VAL A 292 12.87 -18.68 17.01
CA VAL A 292 12.49 -17.67 16.04
C VAL A 292 11.58 -16.65 16.70
N THR A 293 11.92 -15.38 16.59
CA THR A 293 11.07 -14.27 17.04
C THR A 293 10.19 -13.80 15.89
N ALA A 294 8.89 -13.70 16.13
CA ALA A 294 7.93 -13.15 15.19
C ALA A 294 7.02 -12.13 15.90
N ALA A 295 6.50 -11.18 15.12
CA ALA A 295 5.55 -10.22 15.65
C ALA A 295 4.53 -9.75 14.62
N PHE A 296 3.31 -9.56 15.09
CA PHE A 296 2.24 -8.95 14.31
C PHE A 296 1.82 -7.61 14.88
N MET A 297 1.63 -6.63 14.01
CA MET A 297 1.04 -5.35 14.37
C MET A 297 -0.45 -5.54 14.63
N ILE A 298 -0.87 -5.17 15.83
CA ILE A 298 -2.27 -5.14 16.27
C ILE A 298 -2.70 -3.69 16.40
N GLU A 299 -3.78 -3.35 15.71
CA GLU A 299 -4.47 -2.07 15.86
C GLU A 299 -5.52 -2.23 16.95
N VAL A 300 -5.45 -1.37 17.97
CA VAL A 300 -6.33 -1.44 19.14
C VAL A 300 -7.17 -0.16 19.19
N PRO A 301 -8.49 -0.24 18.96
CA PRO A 301 -9.37 0.94 19.06
C PRO A 301 -9.43 1.44 20.51
N SER A 302 -9.66 2.74 20.70
CA SER A 302 -9.77 3.32 22.07
C SER A 302 -11.00 2.77 22.80
N PRO A 303 -10.93 2.51 24.13
CA PRO A 303 -12.05 2.00 24.91
C PRO A 303 -13.25 2.98 24.94
N ASN A 304 -13.00 4.27 24.73
CA ASN A 304 -14.01 5.32 24.68
C ASN A 304 -14.41 5.71 23.25
N ASP A 305 -14.06 4.90 22.25
CA ASP A 305 -14.35 5.19 20.86
C ASP A 305 -15.85 4.98 20.52
N ASN A 306 -16.69 5.90 20.98
CA ASN A 306 -18.09 6.00 20.56
C ASN A 306 -18.23 6.43 19.08
N SER A 307 -17.12 6.61 18.35
CA SER A 307 -17.17 6.85 16.92
C SER A 307 -17.76 5.67 16.15
N GLY A 308 -17.81 4.45 16.69
CA GLY A 308 -18.44 3.32 16.00
C GLY A 308 -19.89 3.59 15.58
N GLY A 309 -20.71 4.15 16.48
CA GLY A 309 -22.11 4.48 16.19
C GLY A 309 -22.27 5.73 15.31
N LEU A 310 -21.48 6.78 15.56
CA LEU A 310 -21.52 8.01 14.77
C LEU A 310 -20.94 7.80 13.37
N ALA A 311 -19.85 7.06 13.23
CA ALA A 311 -19.23 6.69 11.96
C ALA A 311 -20.10 5.71 11.18
N PHE A 312 -20.80 4.77 11.84
CA PHE A 312 -21.79 3.93 11.18
C PHE A 312 -22.95 4.76 10.62
N LEU A 313 -23.52 5.67 11.42
CA LEU A 313 -24.56 6.59 10.97
C LEU A 313 -24.07 7.49 9.83
N GLN A 314 -22.86 8.03 9.96
CA GLN A 314 -22.22 8.86 8.94
C GLN A 314 -21.97 8.06 7.65
N ALA A 315 -21.56 6.79 7.75
CA ALA A 315 -21.39 5.90 6.60
C ALA A 315 -22.71 5.63 5.90
N ILE A 316 -23.80 5.39 6.64
CA ILE A 316 -25.15 5.25 6.06
C ILE A 316 -25.58 6.53 5.34
N LEU A 317 -25.40 7.70 5.96
CA LEU A 317 -25.77 8.99 5.37
C LEU A 317 -24.92 9.30 4.12
N MET A 318 -23.62 9.05 4.16
CA MET A 318 -22.73 9.22 3.01
C MET A 318 -23.04 8.23 1.89
N ALA A 319 -23.41 6.99 2.22
CA ALA A 319 -23.86 6.01 1.24
C ALA A 319 -25.18 6.43 0.59
N LEU A 320 -26.15 6.92 1.38
CA LEU A 320 -27.41 7.43 0.85
C LEU A 320 -27.18 8.62 -0.11
N LEU A 321 -26.35 9.59 0.31
CA LEU A 321 -25.99 10.75 -0.51
C LEU A 321 -25.20 10.33 -1.76
N GLY A 322 -24.24 9.42 -1.61
CA GLY A 322 -23.49 8.85 -2.73
C GLY A 322 -24.42 8.19 -3.75
N GLY A 323 -25.39 7.41 -3.29
CA GLY A 323 -26.41 6.78 -4.14
C GLY A 323 -27.26 7.80 -4.89
N MET A 324 -27.65 8.88 -4.22
CA MET A 324 -28.38 9.98 -4.87
C MET A 324 -27.53 10.65 -5.95
N ILE A 325 -26.23 10.87 -5.70
CA ILE A 325 -25.28 11.44 -6.66
C ILE A 325 -25.11 10.54 -7.89
N LEU A 326 -25.24 9.21 -7.77
CA LEU A 326 -25.14 8.31 -8.94
C LEU A 326 -26.17 8.63 -10.03
N ASN A 327 -27.31 9.23 -9.67
CA ASN A 327 -28.32 9.66 -10.64
C ASN A 327 -27.87 10.85 -11.52
N LEU A 328 -26.85 11.61 -11.10
CA LEU A 328 -26.25 12.69 -11.89
C LEU A 328 -25.23 12.18 -12.92
N MET A 329 -24.86 10.90 -12.86
CA MET A 329 -23.89 10.35 -13.80
C MET A 329 -24.50 10.21 -15.21
N PRO A 330 -23.75 10.57 -16.27
CA PRO A 330 -24.26 10.59 -17.64
C PRO A 330 -24.76 9.22 -18.14
N CYS A 331 -24.29 8.12 -17.55
CA CYS A 331 -24.65 6.77 -17.94
C CYS A 331 -26.01 6.29 -17.38
N VAL A 332 -26.51 6.95 -16.32
CA VAL A 332 -27.79 6.60 -15.67
C VAL A 332 -28.96 7.41 -16.26
N PHE A 333 -28.65 8.57 -16.85
CA PHE A 333 -29.61 9.48 -17.45
C PHE A 333 -30.53 8.85 -18.50
N PRO A 334 -30.06 7.97 -19.42
CA PRO A 334 -30.92 7.34 -20.43
C PRO A 334 -31.98 6.41 -19.83
N VAL A 335 -31.62 5.67 -18.79
CA VAL A 335 -32.53 4.70 -18.14
C VAL A 335 -33.58 5.45 -17.32
N LEU A 336 -33.17 6.48 -16.57
CA LEU A 336 -34.08 7.33 -15.79
C LEU A 336 -35.10 8.03 -16.69
N SER A 337 -34.66 8.64 -17.79
CA SER A 337 -35.54 9.37 -18.71
C SER A 337 -36.59 8.45 -19.35
N ILE A 338 -36.22 7.26 -19.81
CA ILE A 338 -37.17 6.27 -20.35
C ILE A 338 -38.19 5.84 -19.29
N LYS A 339 -37.75 5.61 -18.04
CA LYS A 339 -38.66 5.19 -16.96
C LYS A 339 -39.60 6.31 -16.51
N VAL A 340 -39.11 7.55 -16.44
CA VAL A 340 -39.93 8.73 -16.15
C VAL A 340 -40.99 8.93 -17.23
N LEU A 341 -40.64 8.75 -18.50
CA LEU A 341 -41.60 8.80 -19.62
C LEU A 341 -42.62 7.66 -19.56
N GLY A 342 -42.22 6.46 -19.13
CA GLY A 342 -43.13 5.34 -18.88
C GLY A 342 -44.13 5.62 -17.75
N LEU A 343 -43.66 6.23 -16.64
CA LEU A 343 -44.52 6.66 -15.53
C LEU A 343 -45.48 7.78 -15.95
N MET A 344 -45.07 8.68 -16.86
CA MET A 344 -45.93 9.72 -17.42
C MET A 344 -46.98 9.19 -18.39
N ALA A 345 -46.63 8.20 -19.21
CA ALA A 345 -47.57 7.53 -20.11
C ALA A 345 -48.69 6.83 -19.33
N GLU A 346 -48.42 6.43 -18.08
CA GLU A 346 -49.38 5.81 -17.16
C GLU A 346 -49.97 6.79 -16.13
N ALA A 347 -49.61 8.08 -16.15
CA ALA A 347 -50.08 9.10 -15.20
C ALA A 347 -51.60 9.40 -15.29
N GLY A 348 -52.32 8.79 -16.24
CA GLY A 348 -53.79 8.74 -16.27
C GLY A 348 -54.41 7.57 -15.49
N GLY A 349 -53.60 6.72 -14.85
CA GLY A 349 -54.04 5.54 -14.08
C GLY A 349 -54.22 5.77 -12.57
N SER A 350 -54.55 4.71 -11.83
CA SER A 350 -54.74 4.77 -10.37
C SER A 350 -53.44 5.09 -9.61
N GLN A 351 -53.46 6.03 -8.66
CA GLN A 351 -52.28 6.40 -7.84
C GLN A 351 -51.65 5.20 -7.10
N GLN A 352 -52.45 4.18 -6.79
CA GLN A 352 -51.96 2.98 -6.10
C GLN A 352 -51.06 2.12 -6.99
N ALA A 353 -51.36 2.04 -8.29
CA ALA A 353 -50.53 1.30 -9.25
C ALA A 353 -49.16 1.97 -9.42
N GLN A 354 -49.13 3.30 -9.46
CA GLN A 354 -47.91 4.09 -9.59
C GLN A 354 -46.98 3.95 -8.38
N ARG A 355 -47.53 4.01 -7.15
CA ARG A 355 -46.75 3.77 -5.92
C ARG A 355 -46.19 2.37 -5.86
N GLN A 356 -46.98 1.35 -6.26
CA GLN A 356 -46.48 -0.02 -6.30
C GLN A 356 -45.30 -0.16 -7.27
N GLN A 357 -45.37 0.44 -8.46
CA GLN A 357 -44.26 0.40 -9.41
C GLN A 357 -42.97 1.04 -8.85
N GLY A 358 -43.09 2.16 -8.12
CA GLY A 358 -41.95 2.79 -7.45
C GLY A 358 -41.27 1.89 -6.42
N TRP A 359 -42.06 1.17 -5.60
CA TRP A 359 -41.55 0.21 -4.63
C TRP A 359 -40.91 -1.03 -5.26
N TRP A 360 -41.50 -1.58 -6.33
CA TRP A 360 -40.91 -2.73 -7.04
C TRP A 360 -39.61 -2.38 -7.75
N TYR A 361 -39.51 -1.17 -8.31
CA TYR A 361 -38.25 -0.65 -8.83
C TYR A 361 -37.19 -0.52 -7.73
N THR A 362 -37.55 0.08 -6.60
CA THR A 362 -36.66 0.23 -5.44
C THR A 362 -36.17 -1.11 -4.91
N CYS A 363 -37.05 -2.12 -4.82
CA CYS A 363 -36.68 -3.47 -4.43
C CYS A 363 -35.68 -4.09 -5.41
N GLY A 364 -35.86 -3.91 -6.72
CA GLY A 364 -34.93 -4.38 -7.73
C GLY A 364 -33.53 -3.78 -7.55
N VAL A 365 -33.45 -2.46 -7.34
CA VAL A 365 -32.18 -1.76 -7.12
C VAL A 365 -31.48 -2.23 -5.84
N ILE A 366 -32.18 -2.25 -4.70
CA ILE A 366 -31.61 -2.67 -3.41
C ILE A 366 -31.16 -4.13 -3.48
N ALA A 367 -31.98 -5.03 -4.05
CA ALA A 367 -31.64 -6.44 -4.18
C ALA A 367 -30.37 -6.64 -5.03
N SER A 368 -30.20 -5.88 -6.12
CA SER A 368 -28.99 -5.94 -6.94
C SER A 368 -27.75 -5.48 -6.17
N PHE A 369 -27.80 -4.37 -5.45
CA PHE A 369 -26.65 -3.90 -4.65
C PHE A 369 -26.29 -4.87 -3.52
N VAL A 370 -27.29 -5.41 -2.83
CA VAL A 370 -27.08 -6.42 -1.77
C VAL A 370 -26.51 -7.72 -2.34
N LEU A 371 -26.98 -8.16 -3.51
CA LEU A 371 -26.45 -9.35 -4.18
C LEU A 371 -24.98 -9.16 -4.57
N ILE A 372 -24.63 -8.00 -5.13
CA ILE A 372 -23.24 -7.66 -5.45
C ILE A 372 -22.38 -7.66 -4.17
N ALA A 373 -22.86 -7.05 -3.09
CA ALA A 373 -22.16 -7.04 -1.80
C ALA A 373 -21.91 -8.44 -1.26
N LEU A 374 -22.93 -9.31 -1.31
CA LEU A 374 -22.84 -10.70 -0.85
C LEU A 374 -21.83 -11.50 -1.66
N VAL A 375 -21.85 -11.38 -2.98
CA VAL A 375 -20.87 -12.03 -3.87
C VAL A 375 -19.46 -11.57 -3.54
N LEU A 376 -19.23 -10.27 -3.36
CA LEU A 376 -17.91 -9.73 -3.00
C LEU A 376 -17.43 -10.22 -1.63
N MET A 377 -18.32 -10.31 -0.64
CA MET A 377 -17.98 -10.82 0.69
C MET A 377 -17.63 -12.31 0.68
N VAL A 378 -18.35 -13.12 -0.09
CA VAL A 378 -18.05 -14.56 -0.26
C VAL A 378 -16.70 -14.74 -0.93
N LEU A 379 -16.42 -13.99 -2.01
CA LEU A 379 -15.12 -14.07 -2.70
C LEU A 379 -13.95 -13.66 -1.81
N ARG A 380 -14.16 -12.65 -0.94
CA ARG A 380 -13.17 -12.24 0.05
C ARG A 380 -12.89 -13.33 1.09
N ALA A 381 -13.93 -14.05 1.55
CA ALA A 381 -13.76 -15.14 2.51
C ALA A 381 -12.93 -16.31 1.93
N VAL A 382 -12.88 -16.45 0.61
CA VAL A 382 -12.09 -17.47 -0.11
C VAL A 382 -10.63 -17.00 -0.34
N GLY A 383 -10.26 -15.78 0.07
CA GLY A 383 -8.87 -15.32 0.11
C GLY A 383 -8.40 -14.53 -1.12
N GLU A 384 -9.26 -14.24 -2.09
CA GLU A 384 -8.90 -13.33 -3.17
C GLU A 384 -9.08 -11.86 -2.73
N GLN A 385 -7.99 -11.08 -2.74
CA GLN A 385 -8.04 -9.63 -2.56
C GLN A 385 -8.59 -8.96 -3.83
N ILE A 386 -9.88 -9.14 -4.11
CA ILE A 386 -10.56 -8.48 -5.22
C ILE A 386 -10.92 -7.06 -4.78
N GLY A 387 -10.07 -6.09 -5.13
CA GLY A 387 -10.40 -4.67 -5.03
C GLY A 387 -11.46 -4.29 -6.07
N TRP A 388 -12.54 -3.65 -5.64
CA TRP A 388 -13.55 -3.12 -6.57
C TRP A 388 -12.92 -2.03 -7.43
N GLY A 389 -12.85 -2.25 -8.75
CA GLY A 389 -12.22 -1.31 -9.69
C GLY A 389 -10.78 -1.64 -10.09
N PHE A 390 -10.21 -2.77 -9.65
CA PHE A 390 -8.92 -3.26 -10.20
C PHE A 390 -8.98 -3.44 -11.72
N GLN A 391 -10.17 -3.75 -12.26
CA GLN A 391 -10.43 -3.85 -13.68
C GLN A 391 -10.18 -2.52 -14.42
N LEU A 392 -10.33 -1.36 -13.78
CA LEU A 392 -10.03 -0.05 -14.38
C LEU A 392 -8.52 0.24 -14.48
N GLN A 393 -7.65 -0.54 -13.83
CA GLN A 393 -6.21 -0.45 -14.02
C GLN A 393 -5.75 -1.13 -15.32
N SER A 394 -6.58 -2.00 -15.91
CA SER A 394 -6.27 -2.67 -17.18
C SER A 394 -6.56 -1.73 -18.37
N PRO A 395 -5.54 -1.40 -19.19
CA PRO A 395 -5.73 -0.57 -20.37
C PRO A 395 -6.79 -1.12 -21.33
N VAL A 396 -6.93 -2.45 -21.39
CA VAL A 396 -7.89 -3.14 -22.27
C VAL A 396 -9.33 -2.91 -21.81
N VAL A 397 -9.59 -3.02 -20.50
CA VAL A 397 -10.94 -2.82 -19.95
C VAL A 397 -11.37 -1.36 -20.12
N VAL A 398 -10.46 -0.41 -19.88
CA VAL A 398 -10.74 1.01 -20.08
C VAL A 398 -11.03 1.31 -21.55
N ALA A 399 -10.28 0.73 -22.49
CA ALA A 399 -10.53 0.89 -23.92
C ALA A 399 -11.91 0.34 -24.33
N LEU A 400 -12.31 -0.83 -23.81
CA LEU A 400 -13.63 -1.41 -24.06
C LEU A 400 -14.76 -0.53 -23.51
N LEU A 401 -14.62 0.01 -22.30
CA LEU A 401 -15.59 0.93 -21.71
C LEU A 401 -15.68 2.25 -22.48
N ALA A 402 -14.56 2.78 -22.97
CA ALA A 402 -14.54 3.98 -23.81
C ALA A 402 -15.31 3.76 -25.12
N ILE A 403 -15.13 2.61 -25.77
CA ILE A 403 -15.89 2.23 -26.98
C ILE A 403 -17.38 2.09 -26.65
N LEU A 404 -17.74 1.43 -25.54
CA LEU A 404 -19.13 1.27 -25.11
C LEU A 404 -19.81 2.63 -24.90
N PHE A 405 -19.15 3.57 -24.21
CA PHE A 405 -19.71 4.91 -23.98
C PHE A 405 -19.78 5.74 -25.26
N LEU A 406 -18.81 5.61 -26.16
CA LEU A 406 -18.86 6.23 -27.48
C LEU A 406 -20.06 5.72 -28.28
N LEU A 407 -20.28 4.40 -28.28
CA LEU A 407 -21.42 3.77 -28.93
C LEU A 407 -22.74 4.25 -28.31
N LEU A 408 -22.87 4.27 -26.99
CA LEU A 408 -24.07 4.77 -26.31
C LEU A 408 -24.31 6.25 -26.63
N GLY A 409 -23.27 7.07 -26.64
CA GLY A 409 -23.36 8.49 -27.02
C GLY A 409 -23.82 8.68 -28.47
N LEU A 410 -23.30 7.90 -29.41
CA LEU A 410 -23.74 7.88 -30.82
C LEU A 410 -25.18 7.39 -31.00
N ASN A 411 -25.64 6.48 -30.13
CA ASN A 411 -27.03 6.03 -30.12
C ASN A 411 -27.97 7.14 -29.62
N LEU A 412 -27.57 7.87 -28.57
CA LEU A 412 -28.33 9.00 -28.04
C LEU A 412 -28.35 10.20 -28.99
N SER A 413 -27.26 10.45 -29.72
CA SER A 413 -27.21 11.48 -30.78
C SER A 413 -28.02 11.13 -32.03
N GLY A 414 -28.69 9.97 -32.02
CA GLY A 414 -29.55 9.53 -33.11
C GLY A 414 -28.81 9.09 -34.37
N PHE A 415 -27.48 8.93 -34.33
CA PHE A 415 -26.67 8.49 -35.48
C PHE A 415 -27.05 7.07 -35.92
N TYR A 416 -27.39 6.21 -34.96
CA TYR A 416 -28.04 4.93 -35.21
C TYR A 416 -29.01 4.62 -34.07
N THR A 417 -30.20 4.14 -34.41
CA THR A 417 -31.11 3.56 -33.42
C THR A 417 -30.84 2.07 -33.40
N ILE A 418 -30.49 1.52 -32.23
CA ILE A 418 -30.58 0.07 -32.02
C ILE A 418 -32.06 -0.27 -32.11
N GLY A 419 -32.52 -0.58 -33.32
CA GLY A 419 -33.89 -0.99 -33.57
C GLY A 419 -34.16 -2.27 -32.82
N SER A 420 -35.13 -2.23 -31.89
CA SER A 420 -36.15 -3.23 -31.49
C SER A 420 -35.91 -4.75 -31.63
N GLY A 421 -34.72 -5.25 -31.95
CA GLY A 421 -34.43 -6.65 -32.26
C GLY A 421 -33.70 -7.39 -31.15
N ILE A 422 -32.93 -6.68 -30.31
CA ILE A 422 -32.54 -7.18 -28.98
C ILE A 422 -33.50 -6.53 -28.00
N SER A 423 -34.68 -7.10 -27.87
CA SER A 423 -35.56 -6.84 -26.73
C SER A 423 -34.94 -7.46 -25.47
N VAL A 424 -33.84 -6.88 -24.99
CA VAL A 424 -33.75 -6.70 -23.53
C VAL A 424 -34.98 -5.87 -23.24
N ASN A 425 -35.90 -6.34 -22.39
CA ASN A 425 -37.17 -5.71 -22.09
C ASN A 425 -36.98 -4.25 -21.58
N VAL A 426 -36.75 -3.33 -22.52
CA VAL A 426 -36.60 -1.87 -22.36
C VAL A 426 -37.90 -1.18 -22.81
N GLY A 427 -38.98 -1.96 -22.95
CA GLY A 427 -40.34 -1.46 -23.07
C GLY A 427 -41.04 -1.44 -21.70
N PRO A 428 -42.14 -0.67 -21.55
CA PRO A 428 -42.98 -0.70 -20.38
C PRO A 428 -43.72 -2.04 -20.32
N GLU A 429 -43.09 -3.10 -19.80
CA GLU A 429 -43.86 -4.25 -19.38
C GLU A 429 -44.79 -3.82 -18.26
N LYS A 430 -46.09 -3.89 -18.52
CA LYS A 430 -47.14 -3.60 -17.55
C LYS A 430 -47.03 -4.60 -16.39
N GLY A 431 -46.67 -4.11 -15.22
CA GLY A 431 -46.77 -4.88 -13.99
C GLY A 431 -45.54 -4.80 -13.09
N ARG A 432 -45.62 -5.57 -12.00
CA ARG A 432 -44.62 -5.57 -10.92
C ARG A 432 -43.25 -6.08 -11.37
N LEU A 433 -43.24 -7.08 -12.28
CA LEU A 433 -42.01 -7.72 -12.77
C LEU A 433 -41.18 -6.76 -13.64
N GLY A 434 -41.83 -5.98 -14.52
CA GLY A 434 -41.16 -4.98 -15.37
C GLY A 434 -40.58 -3.81 -14.58
N ALA A 435 -41.17 -3.46 -13.43
CA ALA A 435 -40.59 -2.47 -12.52
C ALA A 435 -39.33 -3.00 -11.82
N LEU A 436 -39.34 -4.26 -11.40
CA LEU A 436 -38.20 -4.92 -10.75
C LEU A 436 -37.03 -5.12 -11.73
N SER A 437 -37.28 -5.64 -12.93
CA SER A 437 -36.24 -5.85 -13.95
C SER A 437 -35.60 -4.54 -14.42
N SER A 438 -36.39 -3.47 -14.51
CA SER A 438 -35.90 -2.12 -14.79
C SER A 438 -34.95 -1.60 -13.71
N GLY A 439 -35.19 -1.95 -12.43
CA GLY A 439 -34.28 -1.64 -11.33
C GLY A 439 -32.95 -2.38 -11.44
N VAL A 440 -33.00 -3.69 -11.73
CA VAL A 440 -31.79 -4.51 -11.94
C VAL A 440 -30.95 -3.99 -13.11
N LEU A 441 -31.60 -3.69 -14.24
CA LEU A 441 -30.94 -3.17 -15.43
C LEU A 441 -30.26 -1.83 -15.16
N ALA A 442 -30.89 -0.95 -14.37
CA ALA A 442 -30.32 0.33 -13.99
C ALA A 442 -28.99 0.15 -13.23
N VAL A 443 -28.91 -0.81 -12.30
CA VAL A 443 -27.68 -1.10 -11.55
C VAL A 443 -26.58 -1.68 -12.46
N VAL A 444 -26.94 -2.59 -13.36
CA VAL A 444 -25.98 -3.21 -14.30
C VAL A 444 -25.36 -2.17 -15.25
N ILE A 445 -26.17 -1.25 -15.77
CA ILE A 445 -25.68 -0.18 -16.66
C ILE A 445 -24.89 0.89 -15.89
N ALA A 446 -25.24 1.14 -14.62
CA ALA A 446 -24.53 2.11 -13.77
C ALA A 446 -23.17 1.59 -13.25
N ALA A 447 -22.97 0.28 -13.15
CA ALA A 447 -21.77 -0.31 -12.58
C ALA A 447 -20.44 0.24 -13.17
N PRO A 448 -20.28 0.45 -14.49
CA PRO A 448 -19.01 0.91 -15.04
C PRO A 448 -18.67 2.37 -14.74
N CYS A 449 -19.68 3.25 -14.61
CA CYS A 449 -19.45 4.68 -14.34
C CYS A 449 -19.34 5.01 -12.85
N THR A 450 -19.83 4.12 -11.98
CA THR A 450 -19.86 4.29 -10.52
C THR A 450 -18.57 3.78 -9.85
N ALA A 451 -17.77 2.98 -10.56
CA ALA A 451 -16.49 2.42 -10.13
C ALA A 451 -15.51 3.41 -9.47
N PRO A 452 -15.20 4.59 -10.05
CA PRO A 452 -14.25 5.52 -9.44
C PRO A 452 -14.77 6.20 -8.16
N PHE A 453 -16.08 6.41 -8.05
CA PHE A 453 -16.69 7.19 -6.96
C PHE A 453 -17.07 6.33 -5.76
N MET A 454 -17.38 5.06 -5.96
CA MET A 454 -17.71 4.15 -4.87
C MET A 454 -16.47 3.55 -4.18
N GLY A 455 -15.26 3.71 -4.73
CA GLY A 455 -14.04 3.09 -4.21
C GLY A 455 -13.77 3.34 -2.72
N ALA A 456 -14.00 4.56 -2.23
CA ALA A 456 -13.82 4.89 -0.81
C ALA A 456 -14.88 4.25 0.10
N ALA A 457 -16.16 4.30 -0.30
CA ALA A 457 -17.26 3.70 0.45
C ALA A 457 -17.15 2.17 0.51
N LEU A 458 -16.71 1.56 -0.59
CA LEU A 458 -16.48 0.14 -0.71
C LEU A 458 -15.25 -0.31 0.07
N GLY A 459 -14.16 0.46 0.01
CA GLY A 459 -12.96 0.20 0.81
C GLY A 459 -13.28 0.16 2.31
N TYR A 460 -14.10 1.09 2.79
CA TYR A 460 -14.61 1.06 4.16
C TYR A 460 -15.52 -0.15 4.42
N ALA A 461 -16.54 -0.37 3.59
CA ALA A 461 -17.51 -1.47 3.76
C ALA A 461 -16.84 -2.85 3.74
N LEU A 462 -15.75 -3.01 2.99
CA LEU A 462 -14.99 -4.25 2.92
C LEU A 462 -14.16 -4.50 4.18
N VAL A 463 -13.77 -3.50 4.98
CA VAL A 463 -13.00 -3.75 6.21
C VAL A 463 -13.92 -4.03 7.42
N GLN A 464 -15.22 -3.72 7.28
CA GLN A 464 -16.21 -3.87 8.35
C GLN A 464 -16.80 -5.29 8.44
N PRO A 465 -17.42 -5.65 9.58
CA PRO A 465 -18.21 -6.86 9.74
C PRO A 465 -19.26 -7.04 8.62
N PRO A 466 -19.60 -8.29 8.21
CA PRO A 466 -20.49 -8.54 7.07
C PRO A 466 -21.85 -7.85 7.15
N LEU A 467 -22.43 -7.81 8.35
CA LEU A 467 -23.73 -7.15 8.58
C LEU A 467 -23.66 -5.64 8.30
N ILE A 468 -22.59 -4.98 8.76
CA ILE A 468 -22.36 -3.54 8.57
C ILE A 468 -22.16 -3.24 7.09
N GLY A 469 -21.30 -4.00 6.40
CA GLY A 469 -21.10 -3.84 4.96
C GLY A 469 -22.40 -3.97 4.16
N LEU A 470 -23.22 -4.98 4.45
CA LEU A 470 -24.53 -5.18 3.77
C LEU A 470 -25.47 -3.98 3.96
N THR A 471 -25.52 -3.41 5.17
CA THR A 471 -26.36 -2.23 5.43
C THR A 471 -25.89 -0.99 4.68
N VAL A 472 -24.58 -0.81 4.49
CA VAL A 472 -24.01 0.31 3.71
C VAL A 472 -24.39 0.18 2.22
N PHE A 473 -24.27 -1.02 1.64
CA PHE A 473 -24.68 -1.28 0.26
C PHE A 473 -26.20 -1.14 0.05
N ALA A 474 -27.00 -1.61 1.00
CA ALA A 474 -28.45 -1.39 0.97
C ALA A 474 -28.81 0.10 1.02
N SER A 475 -28.10 0.88 1.84
CA SER A 475 -28.28 2.34 1.95
C SER A 475 -27.88 3.08 0.67
N LEU A 476 -26.80 2.64 0.02
CA LEU A 476 -26.39 3.14 -1.30
C LEU A 476 -27.46 2.87 -2.37
N GLY A 477 -27.98 1.64 -2.42
CA GLY A 477 -29.06 1.27 -3.34
C GLY A 477 -30.36 2.04 -3.08
N LEU A 478 -30.70 2.25 -1.80
CA LEU A 478 -31.82 3.11 -1.41
C LEU A 478 -31.62 4.53 -1.92
N GLY A 479 -30.42 5.11 -1.74
CA GLY A 479 -30.07 6.44 -2.24
C GLY A 479 -30.24 6.59 -3.75
N MET A 480 -29.83 5.57 -4.52
CA MET A 480 -30.02 5.55 -5.98
C MET A 480 -31.50 5.51 -6.37
N ALA A 481 -32.32 4.71 -5.67
CA ALA A 481 -33.75 4.57 -5.96
C ALA A 481 -34.62 5.74 -5.45
N LEU A 482 -34.11 6.52 -4.49
CA LEU A 482 -34.86 7.54 -3.75
C LEU A 482 -35.52 8.61 -4.65
N PRO A 483 -34.87 9.17 -5.69
CA PRO A 483 -35.50 10.16 -6.56
C PRO A 483 -36.73 9.61 -7.31
N MET A 484 -36.64 8.36 -7.80
CA MET A 484 -37.75 7.71 -8.50
C MET A 484 -38.88 7.33 -7.55
N LEU A 485 -38.55 6.88 -6.34
CA LEU A 485 -39.53 6.61 -5.30
C LEU A 485 -40.28 7.90 -4.92
N LEU A 486 -39.58 9.03 -4.73
CA LEU A 486 -40.19 10.34 -4.47
C LEU A 486 -41.15 10.76 -5.58
N LEU A 487 -40.72 10.66 -6.85
CA LEU A 487 -41.56 10.99 -8.00
C LEU A 487 -42.85 10.15 -8.07
N SER A 488 -42.81 8.89 -7.62
CA SER A 488 -44.00 8.03 -7.59
C SER A 488 -45.04 8.44 -6.53
N TYR A 489 -44.65 9.21 -5.51
CA TYR A 489 -45.54 9.70 -4.45
C TYR A 489 -46.05 11.13 -4.70
N SER A 490 -45.34 11.94 -5.48
CA SER A 490 -45.67 13.36 -5.70
C SER A 490 -46.32 13.59 -7.07
N PRO A 491 -47.66 13.57 -7.20
CA PRO A 491 -48.35 13.89 -8.46
C PRO A 491 -48.10 15.33 -8.92
N GLY A 492 -47.83 16.25 -7.99
CA GLY A 492 -47.49 17.65 -8.29
C GLY A 492 -46.18 17.83 -9.06
N LEU A 493 -45.12 17.06 -8.72
CA LEU A 493 -43.85 17.11 -9.48
C LEU A 493 -44.00 16.55 -10.89
N LEU A 494 -44.83 15.51 -11.05
CA LEU A 494 -45.11 14.94 -12.37
C LEU A 494 -45.91 15.88 -13.27
N ALA A 495 -46.76 16.73 -12.69
CA ALA A 495 -47.51 17.75 -13.42
C ALA A 495 -46.64 18.93 -13.90
N VAL A 496 -45.51 19.19 -13.24
CA VAL A 496 -44.54 20.24 -13.61
C VAL A 496 -43.67 19.81 -14.81
N LEU A 497 -43.50 18.51 -15.02
CA LEU A 497 -42.70 17.99 -16.12
C LEU A 497 -43.45 18.15 -17.46
N PRO A 498 -42.78 18.66 -18.52
CA PRO A 498 -43.40 18.90 -19.81
C PRO A 498 -43.87 17.59 -20.45
N ARG A 499 -45.11 17.57 -20.93
CA ARG A 499 -45.68 16.40 -21.64
C ARG A 499 -44.79 16.00 -22.82
N PRO A 500 -44.56 14.70 -23.07
CA PRO A 500 -43.76 14.27 -24.23
C PRO A 500 -44.39 14.81 -25.52
N GLY A 501 -43.59 15.53 -26.32
CA GLY A 501 -44.06 16.25 -27.51
C GLY A 501 -42.91 16.81 -28.34
N ALA A 502 -43.21 17.73 -29.26
CA ALA A 502 -42.25 18.24 -30.26
C ALA A 502 -40.95 18.84 -29.68
N TRP A 503 -40.96 19.28 -28.42
CA TRP A 503 -39.75 19.75 -27.73
C TRP A 503 -38.69 18.65 -27.57
N MET A 504 -39.11 17.40 -27.41
CA MET A 504 -38.20 16.24 -27.30
C MET A 504 -37.47 15.96 -28.61
N ASN A 505 -38.03 16.35 -29.76
CA ASN A 505 -37.35 16.29 -31.06
C ASN A 505 -36.44 17.50 -31.32
N ARG A 506 -36.58 18.61 -30.57
CA ARG A 506 -35.69 19.79 -30.64
C ARG A 506 -34.47 19.69 -29.74
N PHE A 507 -34.56 18.93 -28.65
CA PHE A 507 -33.49 18.70 -27.67
C PHE A 507 -32.79 17.34 -27.81
N LYS A 508 -33.24 16.51 -28.76
CA LYS A 508 -32.54 15.31 -29.20
C LYS A 508 -31.26 15.70 -29.92
#